data_AF-A0A6P0SWW0-F1
#
_entry.id   AF-A0A6P0SWW0-F1
#
_cell.length_a   1.000
_cell.length_b   1.000
_cell.length_c   1.000
_cell.angle_alpha   90.00
_cell.angle_beta   90.00
_cell.angle_gamma   90.00
#
_symmetry.space_group_name_H-M   'P 1'
#
loop_
_entity.id
_entity.type
_entity.pdbx_description
1 polymer ?
#
loop_
_entity_poly.entity_id
_entity_poly.type
_entity_poly.pdbx_seq_one_letter_code
_entity_poly.pdbx_strand_id
1 'polypeptide(L)'
;EQPAEPEKYNEGKSYGDPHLITFDGYRYSFQAVGEFTLLKSNDGEFEVQVRQSPVNSSLSLNSAVSMKFGQNHVALYSKDFPDSDTNNPLRINGYSVTVNDVLPLPDDSVIYRRGNNYVVSWLTGEKLTARVYQRGQFNYIDISIFIPSSRSTKYSGLLGNNNGNPNDELRFRSGEALPTQSTYGNIQQLLNRTSPIPLPINTALNLYLKKLNKDFGNSWRITQDESLFDYRPNQGTNTFTNLGFPEQYLNLGRLSTSELQAAEATCRQQGVESELIEGCVFDVAFSGSNGFARTAAQVSQTLDLLEELGISNPLDDLVPNPVRDVIERLPRIPGLPF
;
A
#
# COMPACT_ATOMS: atom_id res chain seq x y z
N GLU A 1 24.00 14.39 29.27
CA GLU A 1 23.91 13.50 28.09
C GLU A 1 23.42 14.31 26.91
N GLN A 2 23.98 14.07 25.72
CA GLN A 2 23.29 14.50 24.50
C GLN A 2 22.00 13.68 24.37
N PRO A 3 20.86 14.27 23.98
CA PRO A 3 19.68 13.50 23.67
C PRO A 3 20.01 12.51 22.55
N ALA A 4 19.49 11.28 22.65
CA ALA A 4 19.62 10.29 21.59
C ALA A 4 19.05 10.87 20.29
N GLU A 5 19.72 10.62 19.16
CA GLU A 5 19.15 10.98 17.85
C GLU A 5 17.81 10.25 17.66
N PRO A 6 16.82 10.91 17.04
CA PRO A 6 15.54 10.26 16.73
C PRO A 6 15.74 9.05 15.82
N GLU A 7 14.96 7.99 16.06
CA GLU A 7 14.95 6.79 15.22
C GLU A 7 14.39 7.14 13.83
N LYS A 8 15.15 6.78 12.78
CA LYS A 8 14.71 6.95 11.39
C LYS A 8 13.91 5.75 10.92
N TYR A 9 13.02 5.95 9.97
CA TYR A 9 12.23 4.88 9.38
C TYR A 9 12.23 4.95 7.87
N ASN A 10 11.98 3.82 7.24
CA ASN A 10 11.61 3.75 5.83
C ASN A 10 10.15 3.35 5.71
N GLU A 11 9.46 3.85 4.68
CA GLU A 11 8.04 3.58 4.42
C GLU A 11 7.85 2.78 3.13
N GLY A 12 7.03 1.73 3.20
CA GLY A 12 6.51 1.00 2.05
C GLY A 12 4.99 1.07 2.03
N LYS A 13 4.39 1.22 0.85
CA LYS A 13 2.94 1.47 0.67
C LYS A 13 2.30 0.46 -0.27
N SER A 14 1.04 0.11 0.00
CA SER A 14 0.14 -0.60 -0.92
C SER A 14 -1.23 0.06 -0.86
N TYR A 15 -1.65 0.72 -1.93
CA TYR A 15 -2.84 1.57 -1.96
C TYR A 15 -3.60 1.47 -3.29
N GLY A 16 -4.87 1.84 -3.32
CA GLY A 16 -5.66 1.81 -4.57
C GLY A 16 -5.77 0.40 -5.15
N ASP A 17 -5.63 0.25 -6.48
CA ASP A 17 -5.80 -1.02 -7.20
C ASP A 17 -4.51 -1.82 -7.46
N PRO A 18 -4.09 -2.59 -6.46
CA PRO A 18 -3.06 -2.06 -5.60
C PRO A 18 -1.82 -1.58 -6.37
N HIS A 19 -1.49 -0.31 -6.14
CA HIS A 19 -0.23 0.33 -6.46
C HIS A 19 0.71 0.17 -5.26
N LEU A 20 1.91 -0.34 -5.52
CA LEU A 20 2.94 -0.53 -4.50
C LEU A 20 4.04 0.50 -4.67
N ILE A 21 4.52 1.01 -3.53
CA ILE A 21 5.74 1.81 -3.40
C ILE A 21 6.61 1.07 -2.41
N THR A 22 7.75 0.58 -2.88
CA THR A 22 8.69 -0.19 -2.04
C THR A 22 9.46 0.74 -1.11
N PHE A 23 10.16 0.17 -0.13
CA PHE A 23 10.94 0.96 0.83
C PHE A 23 12.05 1.79 0.17
N ASP A 24 12.58 1.34 -0.98
CA ASP A 24 13.57 2.09 -1.76
C ASP A 24 12.92 2.93 -2.88
N GLY A 25 11.59 3.12 -2.84
CA GLY A 25 10.85 4.05 -3.69
C GLY A 25 10.47 3.53 -5.07
N TYR A 26 10.67 2.23 -5.36
CA TYR A 26 10.25 1.65 -6.63
C TYR A 26 8.72 1.51 -6.68
N ARG A 27 8.13 1.91 -7.81
CA ARG A 27 6.67 1.99 -7.99
C ARG A 27 6.19 1.04 -9.06
N TYR A 28 5.16 0.27 -8.73
CA TYR A 28 4.55 -0.64 -9.69
C TYR A 28 3.10 -0.98 -9.33
N SER A 29 2.30 -1.31 -10.34
CA SER A 29 0.94 -1.83 -10.17
C SER A 29 0.98 -3.35 -10.16
N PHE A 30 0.30 -3.95 -9.18
CA PHE A 30 0.29 -5.39 -8.97
C PHE A 30 -1.14 -5.93 -8.97
N GLN A 31 -1.62 -6.28 -10.16
CA GLN A 31 -2.95 -6.83 -10.37
C GLN A 31 -2.94 -8.34 -10.20
N ALA A 32 -3.03 -8.82 -8.96
CA ALA A 32 -3.14 -10.24 -8.64
C ALA A 32 -4.31 -10.49 -7.68
N VAL A 33 -4.82 -11.73 -7.66
CA VAL A 33 -5.90 -12.14 -6.75
C VAL A 33 -5.43 -13.29 -5.88
N GLY A 34 -5.60 -13.12 -4.57
CA GLY A 34 -5.23 -14.06 -3.52
C GLY A 34 -4.53 -13.38 -2.35
N GLU A 35 -3.74 -14.15 -1.63
CA GLU A 35 -3.10 -13.73 -0.40
C GLU A 35 -1.58 -13.82 -0.54
N PHE A 36 -0.87 -12.80 -0.11
CA PHE A 36 0.55 -12.61 -0.40
C PHE A 36 1.30 -12.09 0.83
N THR A 37 2.56 -12.47 0.99
CA THR A 37 3.48 -11.80 1.92
C THR A 37 3.76 -10.40 1.38
N LEU A 38 3.23 -9.37 2.05
CA LEU A 38 3.51 -7.98 1.71
C LEU A 38 4.92 -7.60 2.18
N LEU A 39 5.27 -8.00 3.41
CA LEU A 39 6.60 -7.84 4.00
C LEU A 39 6.83 -8.87 5.10
N LYS A 40 8.04 -9.41 5.22
CA LYS A 40 8.46 -10.17 6.40
C LYS A 40 9.92 -9.89 6.75
N SER A 41 10.25 -10.00 8.03
CA SER A 41 11.63 -9.95 8.52
C SER A 41 12.27 -11.35 8.49
N ASN A 42 13.59 -11.39 8.30
CA ASN A 42 14.33 -12.66 8.25
C ASN A 42 14.56 -13.31 9.62
N ASP A 43 14.36 -12.56 10.70
CA ASP A 43 14.38 -13.07 12.08
C ASP A 43 13.04 -13.73 12.47
N GLY A 44 11.99 -13.58 11.65
CA GLY A 44 10.68 -14.22 11.86
C GLY A 44 9.78 -13.51 12.89
N GLU A 45 10.22 -12.39 13.43
CA GLU A 45 9.50 -11.61 14.46
C GLU A 45 8.39 -10.73 13.88
N PHE A 46 8.48 -10.38 12.59
CA PHE A 46 7.56 -9.48 11.91
C PHE A 46 7.13 -10.05 10.56
N GLU A 47 5.82 -10.13 10.32
CA GLU A 47 5.26 -10.45 9.01
C GLU A 47 3.93 -9.72 8.79
N VAL A 48 3.75 -9.18 7.59
CA VAL A 48 2.51 -8.60 7.10
C VAL A 48 2.11 -9.29 5.80
N GLN A 49 0.87 -9.75 5.76
CA GLN A 49 0.24 -10.38 4.61
C GLN A 49 -0.93 -9.53 4.15
N VAL A 50 -1.20 -9.55 2.84
CA VAL A 50 -2.29 -8.82 2.22
C VAL A 50 -3.16 -9.77 1.41
N ARG A 51 -4.49 -9.58 1.50
CA ARG A 51 -5.47 -10.22 0.62
C ARG A 51 -5.87 -9.23 -0.45
N GLN A 52 -5.77 -9.64 -1.71
CA GLN A 52 -6.20 -8.89 -2.88
C GLN A 52 -7.35 -9.59 -3.56
N SER A 53 -8.43 -8.86 -3.82
CA SER A 53 -9.67 -9.39 -4.38
C SER A 53 -10.04 -8.66 -5.67
N PRO A 54 -10.64 -9.36 -6.65
CA PRO A 54 -11.00 -8.74 -7.91
C PRO A 54 -12.12 -7.72 -7.70
N VAL A 55 -12.10 -6.66 -8.51
CA VAL A 55 -13.24 -5.75 -8.70
C VAL A 55 -13.82 -5.84 -10.11
N ASN A 56 -13.03 -6.30 -11.06
CA ASN A 56 -13.46 -6.73 -12.39
C ASN A 56 -12.47 -7.82 -12.88
N SER A 57 -12.39 -8.11 -14.18
CA SER A 57 -11.51 -9.15 -14.72
C SER A 57 -10.02 -8.76 -14.81
N SER A 58 -9.68 -7.48 -14.60
CA SER A 58 -8.32 -6.94 -14.79
C SER A 58 -7.78 -6.16 -13.57
N LEU A 59 -8.66 -5.69 -12.67
CA LEU A 59 -8.31 -4.89 -11.50
C LEU A 59 -8.65 -5.61 -10.20
N SER A 60 -7.78 -5.44 -9.21
CA SER A 60 -7.90 -5.97 -7.85
C SER A 60 -7.74 -4.85 -6.84
N LEU A 61 -8.26 -5.04 -5.62
CA LEU A 61 -8.05 -4.14 -4.49
C LEU A 61 -7.57 -4.93 -3.28
N ASN A 62 -6.78 -4.31 -2.41
CA ASN A 62 -6.51 -4.84 -1.08
C ASN A 62 -7.83 -4.93 -0.28
N SER A 63 -8.22 -6.13 0.14
CA SER A 63 -9.47 -6.39 0.86
C SER A 63 -9.27 -6.80 2.31
N ALA A 64 -8.08 -7.27 2.66
CA ALA A 64 -7.69 -7.51 4.02
C ALA A 64 -6.17 -7.35 4.19
N VAL A 65 -5.75 -7.04 5.42
CA VAL A 65 -4.34 -7.09 5.84
C VAL A 65 -4.27 -7.85 7.15
N SER A 66 -3.29 -8.74 7.29
CA SER A 66 -3.01 -9.43 8.54
C SER A 66 -1.55 -9.25 8.88
N MET A 67 -1.27 -8.98 10.15
CA MET A 67 0.06 -8.75 10.69
C MET A 67 0.28 -9.71 11.85
N LYS A 68 1.41 -10.39 11.83
CA LYS A 68 1.91 -11.18 12.96
C LYS A 68 2.98 -10.39 13.68
N PHE A 69 2.88 -10.40 15.00
CA PHE A 69 3.88 -9.85 15.90
C PHE A 69 3.97 -10.70 17.17
N GLY A 70 5.15 -11.21 17.49
CA GLY A 70 5.31 -12.17 18.59
C GLY A 70 4.34 -13.36 18.48
N GLN A 71 3.45 -13.51 19.47
CA GLN A 71 2.41 -14.54 19.50
C GLN A 71 1.03 -14.07 19.03
N ASN A 72 0.84 -12.77 18.85
CA ASN A 72 -0.44 -12.19 18.45
C ASN A 72 -0.49 -12.02 16.93
N HIS A 73 -1.69 -12.15 16.38
CA HIS A 73 -1.97 -11.70 15.03
C HIS A 73 -3.12 -10.70 15.03
N VAL A 74 -2.97 -9.65 14.23
CA VAL A 74 -3.95 -8.59 14.05
C VAL A 74 -4.35 -8.54 12.59
N ALA A 75 -5.64 -8.66 12.32
CA ALA A 75 -6.18 -8.63 10.98
C ALA A 75 -7.26 -7.56 10.82
N LEU A 76 -7.27 -6.89 9.66
CA LEU A 76 -8.28 -5.93 9.26
C LEU A 76 -8.92 -6.40 7.96
N TYR A 77 -10.24 -6.48 7.94
CA TYR A 77 -11.03 -6.89 6.78
C TYR A 77 -11.95 -5.75 6.34
N SER A 78 -11.93 -5.39 5.05
CA SER A 78 -12.92 -4.46 4.47
C SER A 78 -14.15 -5.18 3.93
N LYS A 79 -14.01 -6.47 3.62
CA LYS A 79 -15.04 -7.40 3.15
C LYS A 79 -14.62 -8.84 3.45
N ASP A 80 -15.49 -9.80 3.12
CA ASP A 80 -15.22 -11.24 3.27
C ASP A 80 -14.78 -11.61 4.71
N PHE A 81 -15.49 -11.03 5.69
CA PHE A 81 -15.22 -11.21 7.11
C PHE A 81 -15.21 -12.69 7.51
N PRO A 82 -14.27 -13.11 8.38
CA PRO A 82 -14.11 -14.51 8.78
C PRO A 82 -15.23 -15.01 9.70
N ASP A 83 -16.06 -14.11 10.19
CA ASP A 83 -17.12 -14.33 11.18
C ASP A 83 -18.43 -13.62 10.76
N SER A 84 -19.41 -13.60 11.68
CA SER A 84 -20.70 -12.94 11.48
C SER A 84 -20.68 -11.44 11.79
N ASP A 85 -19.62 -10.92 12.42
CA ASP A 85 -19.53 -9.50 12.78
C ASP A 85 -18.93 -8.70 11.63
N THR A 86 -19.78 -8.17 10.76
CA THR A 86 -19.33 -7.35 9.63
C THR A 86 -19.25 -5.86 9.93
N ASN A 87 -19.50 -5.45 11.18
CA ASN A 87 -19.55 -4.03 11.56
C ASN A 87 -18.18 -3.50 11.99
N ASN A 88 -17.35 -4.39 12.52
CA ASN A 88 -16.01 -4.07 12.94
C ASN A 88 -15.00 -4.69 11.96
N PRO A 89 -13.99 -3.95 11.46
CA PRO A 89 -12.95 -4.52 10.61
C PRO A 89 -11.86 -5.27 11.39
N LEU A 90 -11.63 -4.96 12.66
CA LEU A 90 -10.45 -5.42 13.42
C LEU A 90 -10.66 -6.76 14.12
N ARG A 91 -9.73 -7.70 13.88
CA ARG A 91 -9.57 -8.97 14.61
C ARG A 91 -8.25 -8.99 15.34
N ILE A 92 -8.27 -9.51 16.56
CA ILE A 92 -7.07 -9.85 17.32
C ILE A 92 -7.20 -11.31 17.72
N ASN A 93 -6.26 -12.14 17.28
CA ASN A 93 -6.29 -13.58 17.50
C ASN A 93 -7.61 -14.24 17.07
N GLY A 94 -8.15 -13.84 15.92
CA GLY A 94 -9.42 -14.32 15.38
C GLY A 94 -10.69 -13.76 16.02
N TYR A 95 -10.60 -12.92 17.05
CA TYR A 95 -11.76 -12.33 17.71
C TYR A 95 -11.99 -10.88 17.26
N SER A 96 -13.24 -10.52 16.96
CA SER A 96 -13.62 -9.13 16.67
C SER A 96 -13.40 -8.25 17.90
N VAL A 97 -12.63 -7.17 17.75
CA VAL A 97 -12.27 -6.23 18.84
C VAL A 97 -12.55 -4.79 18.44
N THR A 98 -13.39 -4.09 19.20
CA THR A 98 -13.63 -2.65 19.00
C THR A 98 -12.59 -1.84 19.75
N VAL A 99 -11.88 -0.98 19.03
CA VAL A 99 -11.00 0.05 19.62
C VAL A 99 -11.71 1.39 19.56
N ASN A 100 -11.76 2.11 20.68
CA ASN A 100 -12.31 3.48 20.72
C ASN A 100 -11.26 4.49 20.27
N ASP A 101 -10.13 4.57 20.99
CA ASP A 101 -9.02 5.46 20.66
C ASP A 101 -7.66 4.76 20.69
N VAL A 102 -7.39 4.00 21.76
CA VAL A 102 -6.14 3.28 21.98
C VAL A 102 -6.42 1.96 22.70
N LEU A 103 -5.69 0.91 22.33
CA LEU A 103 -5.74 -0.41 22.94
C LEU A 103 -4.31 -0.93 23.10
N PRO A 104 -3.74 -0.87 24.32
CA PRO A 104 -2.51 -1.58 24.65
C PRO A 104 -2.75 -3.09 24.67
N LEU A 105 -1.77 -3.87 24.22
CA LEU A 105 -1.77 -5.32 24.23
C LEU A 105 -0.75 -5.88 25.23
N PRO A 106 -0.86 -7.16 25.64
CA PRO A 106 0.02 -7.74 26.67
C PRO A 106 1.52 -7.80 26.33
N ASP A 107 1.88 -7.63 25.06
CA ASP A 107 3.26 -7.64 24.54
C ASP A 107 3.80 -6.23 24.29
N ASP A 108 3.23 -5.23 24.96
CA ASP A 108 3.57 -3.80 24.86
C ASP A 108 3.34 -3.17 23.49
N SER A 109 2.71 -3.89 22.56
CA SER A 109 2.19 -3.29 21.34
C SER A 109 0.92 -2.51 21.59
N VAL A 110 0.66 -1.56 20.70
CA VAL A 110 -0.47 -0.64 20.85
C VAL A 110 -1.19 -0.50 19.53
N ILE A 111 -2.51 -0.66 19.58
CA ILE A 111 -3.41 -0.37 18.48
C ILE A 111 -4.09 0.97 18.74
N TYR A 112 -3.98 1.89 17.79
CA TYR A 112 -4.70 3.16 17.78
C TYR A 112 -5.78 3.13 16.71
N ARG A 113 -6.86 3.86 16.96
CA ARG A 113 -7.92 4.05 15.98
C ARG A 113 -8.35 5.51 15.92
N ARG A 114 -8.48 6.05 14.71
CA ARG A 114 -9.12 7.34 14.44
C ARG A 114 -10.06 7.20 13.24
N GLY A 115 -11.36 7.14 13.52
CA GLY A 115 -12.39 6.86 12.52
C GLY A 115 -12.17 5.49 11.87
N ASN A 116 -11.83 5.50 10.57
CA ASN A 116 -11.55 4.30 9.78
C ASN A 116 -10.04 4.01 9.62
N ASN A 117 -9.20 4.78 10.29
CA ASN A 117 -7.76 4.54 10.32
C ASN A 117 -7.39 3.71 11.54
N TYR A 118 -6.53 2.72 11.32
CA TYR A 118 -5.92 1.90 12.35
C TYR A 118 -4.41 2.06 12.26
N VAL A 119 -3.76 2.20 13.42
CA VAL A 119 -2.31 2.16 13.53
C VAL A 119 -1.94 1.06 14.51
N VAL A 120 -1.11 0.12 14.08
CA VAL A 120 -0.51 -0.89 14.94
C VAL A 120 0.94 -0.48 15.14
N SER A 121 1.33 -0.16 16.38
CA SER A 121 2.71 0.16 16.74
C SER A 121 3.31 -0.97 17.56
N TRP A 122 4.46 -1.46 17.12
CA TRP A 122 5.11 -2.63 17.69
C TRP A 122 6.29 -2.27 18.60
N LEU A 123 6.64 -3.17 19.54
CA LEU A 123 7.74 -2.95 20.49
C LEU A 123 9.10 -2.86 19.79
N THR A 124 9.32 -3.63 18.70
CA THR A 124 10.57 -3.53 17.92
C THR A 124 10.62 -2.30 17.00
N GLY A 125 9.57 -1.47 17.03
CA GLY A 125 9.49 -0.16 16.41
C GLY A 125 8.72 -0.13 15.10
N GLU A 126 8.55 -1.26 14.41
CA GLU A 126 7.74 -1.35 13.20
C GLU A 126 6.31 -0.84 13.43
N LYS A 127 5.74 -0.20 12.41
CA LYS A 127 4.37 0.30 12.45
C LYS A 127 3.62 -0.10 11.19
N LEU A 128 2.34 -0.39 11.33
CA LEU A 128 1.42 -0.57 10.22
C LEU A 128 0.30 0.44 10.37
N THR A 129 0.03 1.19 9.31
CA THR A 129 -1.19 1.98 9.18
C THR A 129 -2.09 1.33 8.15
N ALA A 130 -3.38 1.28 8.46
CA ALA A 130 -4.39 0.71 7.58
C ALA A 130 -5.63 1.59 7.59
N ARG A 131 -6.02 2.07 6.41
CA ARG A 131 -7.21 2.90 6.22
C ARG A 131 -8.27 2.11 5.48
N VAL A 132 -9.39 1.85 6.16
CA VAL A 132 -10.50 1.08 5.61
C VAL A 132 -11.48 1.99 4.88
N TYR A 133 -11.68 1.73 3.59
CA TYR A 133 -12.58 2.49 2.73
C TYR A 133 -13.86 1.71 2.44
N GLN A 134 -14.98 2.43 2.50
CA GLN A 134 -16.28 2.01 1.97
C GLN A 134 -16.73 3.11 1.00
N ARG A 135 -16.61 2.87 -0.30
CA ARG A 135 -16.82 3.86 -1.37
C ARG A 135 -17.69 3.29 -2.47
N GLY A 136 -18.99 3.61 -2.42
CA GLY A 136 -19.96 3.04 -3.34
C GLY A 136 -19.99 1.52 -3.19
N GLN A 137 -19.67 0.80 -4.27
CA GLN A 137 -19.59 -0.67 -4.26
C GLN A 137 -18.21 -1.22 -3.82
N PHE A 138 -17.22 -0.35 -3.62
CA PHE A 138 -15.85 -0.77 -3.33
C PHE A 138 -15.56 -0.71 -1.82
N ASN A 139 -15.11 -1.84 -1.28
CA ASN A 139 -14.55 -1.93 0.06
C ASN A 139 -13.09 -2.37 -0.06
N TYR A 140 -12.16 -1.57 0.45
CA TYR A 140 -10.72 -1.82 0.31
C TYR A 140 -9.90 -1.15 1.43
N ILE A 141 -8.60 -1.44 1.44
CA ILE A 141 -7.67 -0.98 2.46
C ILE A 141 -6.42 -0.37 1.81
N ASP A 142 -6.07 0.86 2.19
CA ASP A 142 -4.73 1.38 1.91
C ASP A 142 -3.84 1.08 3.13
N ILE A 143 -2.61 0.64 2.87
CA ILE A 143 -1.68 0.13 3.86
C ILE A 143 -0.34 0.86 3.71
N SER A 144 0.17 1.44 4.80
CA SER A 144 1.59 1.82 4.90
C SER A 144 2.26 1.01 6.00
N ILE A 145 3.50 0.62 5.76
CA ILE A 145 4.36 -0.04 6.74
C ILE A 145 5.60 0.82 6.94
N PHE A 146 5.94 1.05 8.20
CA PHE A 146 7.14 1.76 8.61
C PHE A 146 8.07 0.79 9.33
N ILE A 147 9.32 0.70 8.89
CA ILE A 147 10.34 -0.13 9.52
C ILE A 147 11.45 0.75 10.10
N PRO A 148 11.94 0.49 11.33
CA PRO A 148 13.03 1.26 11.92
C PRO A 148 14.35 0.97 11.20
N SER A 149 15.13 2.02 10.97
CA SER A 149 16.46 1.94 10.37
C SER A 149 17.48 1.23 11.26
N SER A 150 17.26 1.22 12.58
CA SER A 150 18.13 0.54 13.55
C SER A 150 18.00 -0.99 13.56
N ARG A 151 16.97 -1.53 12.90
CA ARG A 151 16.79 -2.99 12.80
C ARG A 151 17.90 -3.59 11.94
N SER A 152 18.65 -4.52 12.51
CA SER A 152 19.72 -5.25 11.81
C SER A 152 19.19 -6.40 10.94
N THR A 153 17.92 -6.77 11.10
CA THR A 153 17.28 -7.80 10.29
C THR A 153 17.06 -7.31 8.86
N LYS A 154 17.04 -8.26 7.92
CA LYS A 154 16.67 -7.98 6.54
C LYS A 154 15.18 -8.20 6.35
N TYR A 155 14.58 -7.45 5.44
CA TYR A 155 13.19 -7.61 5.06
C TYR A 155 13.07 -8.13 3.64
N SER A 156 11.97 -8.80 3.35
CA SER A 156 11.64 -9.26 2.01
C SER A 156 10.13 -9.40 1.82
N GLY A 157 9.65 -9.15 0.61
CA GLY A 157 8.24 -9.26 0.26
C GLY A 157 7.92 -8.46 -0.99
N LEU A 158 6.64 -8.19 -1.21
CA LEU A 158 6.20 -7.31 -2.29
C LEU A 158 6.70 -5.87 -2.12
N LEU A 159 6.95 -5.40 -0.89
CA LEU A 159 7.48 -4.05 -0.64
C LEU A 159 9.01 -3.93 -0.79
N GLY A 160 9.67 -4.90 -1.43
CA GLY A 160 11.11 -4.84 -1.70
C GLY A 160 11.96 -5.36 -0.55
N ASN A 161 13.23 -4.96 -0.54
CA ASN A 161 14.23 -5.52 0.36
C ASN A 161 14.90 -4.49 1.29
N ASN A 162 14.61 -3.20 1.10
CA ASN A 162 15.08 -2.09 1.95
C ASN A 162 16.61 -2.03 2.07
N ASN A 163 17.32 -2.06 0.94
CA ASN A 163 18.79 -2.00 0.90
C ASN A 163 19.33 -0.67 0.34
N GLY A 164 18.45 0.28 0.01
CA GLY A 164 18.78 1.57 -0.59
C GLY A 164 18.96 1.52 -2.12
N ASN A 165 18.63 0.41 -2.79
CA ASN A 165 18.77 0.25 -4.23
C ASN A 165 17.40 0.05 -4.91
N PRO A 166 16.84 1.09 -5.55
CA PRO A 166 15.53 0.98 -6.21
C PRO A 166 15.50 0.01 -7.41
N ASN A 167 16.67 -0.47 -7.88
CA ASN A 167 16.78 -1.29 -9.08
C ASN A 167 16.70 -2.81 -8.81
N ASP A 168 16.61 -3.24 -7.55
CA ASP A 168 16.55 -4.66 -7.20
C ASP A 168 15.39 -5.02 -6.26
N GLU A 169 14.31 -4.25 -6.35
CA GLU A 169 13.18 -4.36 -5.44
C GLU A 169 12.24 -5.53 -5.77
N LEU A 170 12.13 -5.92 -7.04
CA LEU A 170 11.32 -7.05 -7.45
C LEU A 170 12.09 -8.36 -7.35
N ARG A 171 12.36 -8.82 -6.13
CA ARG A 171 13.00 -10.12 -5.88
C ARG A 171 11.99 -11.23 -5.67
N PHE A 172 12.07 -12.28 -6.46
CA PHE A 172 11.34 -13.52 -6.21
C PHE A 172 11.73 -14.07 -4.84
N ARG A 173 10.84 -14.85 -4.22
CA ARG A 173 11.13 -15.53 -2.95
C ARG A 173 12.37 -16.46 -3.03
N SER A 174 12.71 -16.95 -4.22
CA SER A 174 13.94 -17.72 -4.49
C SER A 174 15.23 -16.88 -4.56
N GLY A 175 15.12 -15.55 -4.61
CA GLY A 175 16.23 -14.60 -4.63
C GLY A 175 16.56 -13.98 -6.00
N GLU A 176 16.06 -14.55 -7.11
CA GLU A 176 16.20 -13.94 -8.45
C GLU A 176 15.53 -12.57 -8.48
N ALA A 177 16.12 -11.60 -9.18
CA ALA A 177 15.51 -10.29 -9.41
C ALA A 177 14.79 -10.24 -10.77
N LEU A 178 13.56 -9.74 -10.78
CA LEU A 178 12.87 -9.26 -11.97
C LEU A 178 13.39 -7.84 -12.28
N PRO A 179 13.93 -7.57 -13.48
CA PRO A 179 14.38 -6.23 -13.84
C PRO A 179 13.28 -5.18 -13.69
N THR A 180 13.64 -3.99 -13.23
CA THR A 180 12.69 -2.88 -13.08
C THR A 180 12.18 -2.40 -14.44
N GLN A 181 10.87 -2.16 -14.51
CA GLN A 181 10.21 -1.59 -15.69
C GLN A 181 8.87 -0.98 -15.26
N SER A 182 8.55 0.20 -15.80
CA SER A 182 7.28 0.87 -15.52
C SER A 182 6.09 -0.01 -15.92
N THR A 183 5.17 -0.20 -14.98
CA THR A 183 3.90 -0.90 -15.19
C THR A 183 2.81 0.01 -15.74
N TYR A 184 2.91 1.33 -15.48
CA TYR A 184 1.94 2.32 -15.92
C TYR A 184 2.22 2.80 -17.35
N GLY A 185 3.49 2.90 -17.73
CA GLY A 185 3.95 3.80 -18.79
C GLY A 185 4.29 5.19 -18.21
N ASN A 186 4.92 6.05 -19.01
CA ASN A 186 5.26 7.41 -18.57
C ASN A 186 4.14 8.38 -19.00
N ILE A 187 3.41 8.93 -18.03
CA ILE A 187 2.25 9.77 -18.33
C ILE A 187 2.60 11.01 -19.16
N GLN A 188 3.74 11.67 -18.89
CA GLN A 188 4.15 12.87 -19.63
C GLN A 188 4.46 12.56 -21.10
N GLN A 189 5.15 11.45 -21.37
CA GLN A 189 5.41 10.99 -22.74
C GLN A 189 4.11 10.65 -23.46
N LEU A 190 3.17 10.00 -22.76
CA LEU A 190 1.87 9.62 -23.33
C LEU A 190 0.98 10.83 -23.63
N LEU A 191 1.02 11.87 -22.82
CA LEU A 191 0.28 13.12 -23.07
C LEU A 191 0.84 13.92 -24.25
N ASN A 192 2.15 13.84 -24.48
CA ASN A 192 2.86 14.56 -25.54
C ASN A 192 2.93 13.79 -26.87
N ARG A 193 2.30 12.62 -26.97
CA ARG A 193 2.34 11.81 -28.20
C ARG A 193 1.55 12.47 -29.33
N THR A 194 2.04 12.32 -30.56
CA THR A 194 1.40 12.91 -31.75
C THR A 194 0.08 12.24 -32.13
N SER A 195 -0.08 10.94 -31.86
CA SER A 195 -1.28 10.18 -32.19
C SER A 195 -2.19 10.01 -30.98
N PRO A 196 -3.46 10.44 -31.01
CA PRO A 196 -4.37 10.33 -29.87
C PRO A 196 -4.90 8.90 -29.64
N ILE A 197 -4.51 7.94 -30.47
CA ILE A 197 -5.09 6.60 -30.52
C ILE A 197 -4.52 5.72 -29.39
N PRO A 198 -5.36 4.96 -28.66
CA PRO A 198 -4.93 3.87 -27.79
C PRO A 198 -3.91 2.93 -28.43
N LEU A 199 -2.81 2.66 -27.73
CA LEU A 199 -1.79 1.72 -28.19
C LEU A 199 -2.03 0.36 -27.53
N PRO A 200 -2.03 -0.75 -28.29
CA PRO A 200 -2.07 -2.08 -27.70
C PRO A 200 -0.79 -2.32 -26.89
N ILE A 201 -0.91 -3.16 -25.85
CA ILE A 201 0.26 -3.62 -25.11
C ILE A 201 1.12 -4.46 -26.05
N ASN A 202 2.36 -4.04 -26.28
CA ASN A 202 3.29 -4.81 -27.09
C ASN A 202 3.69 -6.12 -26.38
N THR A 203 4.23 -7.07 -27.14
CA THR A 203 4.59 -8.40 -26.64
C THR A 203 5.55 -8.35 -25.44
N ALA A 204 6.55 -7.45 -25.47
CA ALA A 204 7.54 -7.34 -24.41
C ALA A 204 6.92 -6.88 -23.09
N LEU A 205 6.10 -5.82 -23.10
CA LEU A 205 5.39 -5.35 -21.92
C LEU A 205 4.37 -6.37 -21.43
N ASN A 206 3.69 -7.09 -22.33
CA ASN A 206 2.77 -8.16 -21.93
C ASN A 206 3.50 -9.30 -21.19
N LEU A 207 4.65 -9.74 -21.71
CA LEU A 207 5.49 -10.75 -21.05
C LEU A 207 6.01 -10.26 -19.70
N TYR A 208 6.42 -8.99 -19.61
CA TYR A 208 6.86 -8.40 -18.35
C TYR A 208 5.73 -8.38 -17.31
N LEU A 209 4.55 -7.85 -17.67
CA LEU A 209 3.39 -7.80 -16.77
C LEU A 209 2.92 -9.20 -16.38
N LYS A 210 3.08 -10.20 -17.26
CA LYS A 210 2.88 -11.61 -16.91
C LYS A 210 3.89 -12.10 -15.88
N LYS A 211 5.19 -11.89 -16.11
CA LYS A 211 6.23 -12.30 -15.16
C LYS A 211 6.05 -11.61 -13.79
N LEU A 212 5.63 -10.35 -13.77
CA LEU A 212 5.32 -9.60 -12.55
C LEU A 212 4.09 -10.14 -11.81
N ASN A 213 2.92 -10.12 -12.45
CA ASN A 213 1.65 -10.39 -11.77
C ASN A 213 1.42 -11.88 -11.50
N LYS A 214 2.03 -12.75 -12.32
CA LYS A 214 1.90 -14.21 -12.18
C LYS A 214 3.12 -14.82 -11.54
N ASP A 215 4.28 -14.79 -12.19
CA ASP A 215 5.42 -15.58 -11.70
C ASP A 215 5.97 -15.00 -10.39
N PHE A 216 6.24 -13.69 -10.35
CA PHE A 216 6.71 -12.97 -9.16
C PHE A 216 5.64 -12.94 -8.08
N GLY A 217 4.39 -12.60 -8.44
CA GLY A 217 3.26 -12.65 -7.51
C GLY A 217 3.06 -14.01 -6.86
N ASN A 218 3.10 -15.10 -7.64
CA ASN A 218 2.97 -16.46 -7.11
C ASN A 218 4.17 -16.88 -6.26
N SER A 219 5.36 -16.31 -6.47
CA SER A 219 6.50 -16.56 -5.59
C SER A 219 6.28 -16.01 -4.17
N TRP A 220 5.44 -14.98 -4.03
CA TRP A 220 5.07 -14.35 -2.76
C TRP A 220 3.69 -14.74 -2.24
N ARG A 221 2.93 -15.51 -3.02
CA ARG A 221 1.62 -16.04 -2.62
C ARG A 221 1.82 -16.98 -1.44
N ILE A 222 1.01 -16.79 -0.41
CA ILE A 222 1.09 -17.61 0.80
C ILE A 222 0.36 -18.94 0.61
N THR A 223 0.87 -19.96 1.26
CA THR A 223 0.20 -21.25 1.45
C THR A 223 -0.71 -21.20 2.67
N GLN A 224 -1.58 -22.20 2.84
CA GLN A 224 -2.47 -22.27 4.00
C GLN A 224 -1.69 -22.32 5.32
N ASP A 225 -0.56 -23.03 5.35
CA ASP A 225 0.28 -23.16 6.55
C ASP A 225 1.03 -21.86 6.91
N GLU A 226 1.21 -20.98 5.93
CA GLU A 226 1.80 -19.65 6.14
C GLU A 226 0.75 -18.60 6.55
N SER A 227 -0.54 -18.89 6.41
CA SER A 227 -1.56 -17.85 6.51
C SER A 227 -1.74 -17.30 7.91
N LEU A 228 -1.79 -15.96 7.97
CA LEU A 228 -2.15 -15.18 9.15
C LEU A 228 -3.61 -14.72 9.11
N PHE A 229 -4.37 -15.11 8.09
CA PHE A 229 -5.77 -14.76 7.97
C PHE A 229 -6.66 -15.78 8.68
N ASP A 230 -7.78 -15.27 9.18
CA ASP A 230 -8.90 -16.06 9.65
C ASP A 230 -9.84 -16.38 8.48
N TYR A 231 -10.56 -17.49 8.61
CA TYR A 231 -11.41 -18.04 7.57
C TYR A 231 -12.74 -18.53 8.15
N ARG A 232 -13.83 -18.40 7.37
CA ARG A 232 -15.07 -19.10 7.68
C ARG A 232 -14.88 -20.61 7.54
N PRO A 233 -15.79 -21.44 8.09
CA PRO A 233 -15.78 -22.87 7.85
C PRO A 233 -15.69 -23.22 6.35
N ASN A 234 -14.80 -24.14 6.01
CA ASN A 234 -14.50 -24.59 4.64
C ASN A 234 -13.88 -23.54 3.71
N GLN A 235 -13.37 -22.43 4.25
CA GLN A 235 -12.57 -21.46 3.52
C GLN A 235 -11.08 -21.60 3.86
N GLY A 236 -10.24 -21.11 2.95
CA GLY A 236 -8.80 -21.03 3.11
C GLY A 236 -8.18 -20.18 2.00
N THR A 237 -6.86 -20.16 1.90
CA THR A 237 -6.11 -19.45 0.84
C THR A 237 -6.61 -19.77 -0.57
N ASN A 238 -7.02 -21.01 -0.82
CA ASN A 238 -7.60 -21.47 -2.08
C ASN A 238 -8.92 -20.77 -2.43
N THR A 239 -9.73 -20.39 -1.43
CA THR A 239 -11.00 -19.67 -1.64
C THR A 239 -10.77 -18.29 -2.25
N PHE A 240 -9.67 -17.64 -1.87
CA PHE A 240 -9.35 -16.27 -2.29
C PHE A 240 -8.37 -16.21 -3.47
N THR A 241 -7.81 -17.35 -3.89
CA THR A 241 -6.83 -17.43 -4.96
C THR A 241 -7.47 -17.58 -6.33
N ASN A 242 -7.04 -16.73 -7.28
CA ASN A 242 -7.34 -16.91 -8.70
C ASN A 242 -6.05 -16.79 -9.52
N LEU A 243 -5.48 -17.92 -9.92
CA LEU A 243 -4.24 -17.98 -10.72
C LEU A 243 -4.44 -17.56 -12.18
N GLY A 244 -5.69 -17.51 -12.65
CA GLY A 244 -6.03 -17.02 -13.99
C GLY A 244 -5.92 -15.50 -14.10
N PHE A 245 -6.09 -14.79 -12.99
CA PHE A 245 -6.12 -13.33 -12.93
C PHE A 245 -4.75 -12.68 -13.21
N PRO A 246 -4.72 -11.48 -13.82
CA PRO A 246 -5.82 -10.82 -14.51
C PRO A 246 -6.05 -11.47 -15.89
N GLU A 247 -7.28 -11.37 -16.41
CA GLU A 247 -7.58 -11.83 -17.78
C GLU A 247 -6.87 -10.98 -18.83
N GLN A 248 -6.68 -9.70 -18.52
CA GLN A 248 -6.04 -8.72 -19.38
C GLN A 248 -5.11 -7.83 -18.55
N TYR A 249 -3.93 -7.53 -19.09
CA TYR A 249 -3.05 -6.51 -18.53
C TYR A 249 -3.45 -5.11 -19.00
N LEU A 250 -3.30 -4.14 -18.11
CA LEU A 250 -3.61 -2.72 -18.34
C LEU A 250 -2.34 -1.88 -18.18
N ASN A 251 -2.30 -0.77 -18.92
CA ASN A 251 -1.33 0.32 -18.73
C ASN A 251 -1.90 1.60 -19.38
N LEU A 252 -1.38 2.75 -18.99
CA LEU A 252 -1.88 4.07 -19.42
C LEU A 252 -1.82 4.28 -20.94
N GLY A 253 -0.93 3.60 -21.66
CA GLY A 253 -0.83 3.68 -23.13
C GLY A 253 -2.07 3.17 -23.87
N ARG A 254 -2.93 2.39 -23.20
CA ARG A 254 -4.22 1.90 -23.72
C ARG A 254 -5.32 2.95 -23.71
N LEU A 255 -5.06 4.11 -23.11
CA LEU A 255 -6.01 5.21 -23.07
C LEU A 255 -5.75 6.17 -24.23
N SER A 256 -6.79 6.84 -24.69
CA SER A 256 -6.69 7.99 -25.59
C SER A 256 -6.07 9.18 -24.85
N THR A 257 -5.56 10.16 -25.60
CA THR A 257 -4.98 11.36 -24.97
C THR A 257 -6.03 12.16 -24.20
N SER A 258 -7.28 12.18 -24.65
CA SER A 258 -8.40 12.81 -23.94
C SER A 258 -8.74 12.12 -22.63
N GLU A 259 -8.71 10.77 -22.60
CA GLU A 259 -8.94 10.02 -21.36
C GLU A 259 -7.83 10.27 -20.34
N LEU A 260 -6.57 10.29 -20.79
CA LEU A 260 -5.42 10.62 -19.94
C LEU A 260 -5.53 12.03 -19.36
N GLN A 261 -5.84 13.03 -20.20
CA GLN A 261 -6.00 14.42 -19.77
C GLN A 261 -7.14 14.60 -18.77
N ALA A 262 -8.29 13.95 -19.01
CA ALA A 262 -9.44 14.02 -18.11
C ALA A 262 -9.14 13.39 -16.74
N ALA A 263 -8.50 12.21 -16.73
CA ALA A 263 -8.11 11.52 -15.51
C ALA A 263 -7.01 12.31 -14.76
N GLU A 264 -5.99 12.81 -15.45
CA GLU A 264 -4.93 13.62 -14.85
C GLU A 264 -5.48 14.90 -14.24
N ALA A 265 -6.36 15.62 -14.95
CA ALA A 265 -7.01 16.83 -14.44
C ALA A 265 -7.80 16.52 -13.16
N THR A 266 -8.52 15.40 -13.12
CA THR A 266 -9.25 14.93 -11.93
C THR A 266 -8.30 14.69 -10.76
N CYS A 267 -7.19 13.98 -10.98
CA CYS A 267 -6.19 13.72 -9.95
C CYS A 267 -5.52 15.00 -9.43
N ARG A 268 -5.10 15.89 -10.33
CA ARG A 268 -4.48 17.17 -9.96
C ARG A 268 -5.43 18.08 -9.20
N GLN A 269 -6.71 18.10 -9.58
CA GLN A 269 -7.72 18.90 -8.88
C GLN A 269 -7.92 18.44 -7.42
N GLN A 270 -7.72 17.15 -7.13
CA GLN A 270 -7.78 16.63 -5.76
C GLN A 270 -6.48 16.85 -4.96
N GLY A 271 -5.45 17.43 -5.57
CA GLY A 271 -4.16 17.65 -4.90
C GLY A 271 -3.32 16.39 -4.76
N VAL A 272 -3.51 15.39 -5.64
CA VAL A 272 -2.68 14.18 -5.66
C VAL A 272 -1.23 14.57 -5.93
N GLU A 273 -0.32 14.11 -5.07
CA GLU A 273 1.10 14.36 -5.21
C GLU A 273 1.62 13.83 -6.55
N SER A 274 2.61 14.53 -7.12
CA SER A 274 3.22 14.15 -8.42
C SER A 274 3.69 12.71 -8.44
N GLU A 275 4.02 12.19 -7.27
CA GLU A 275 4.56 10.87 -7.08
C GLU A 275 3.51 9.76 -7.20
N LEU A 276 2.25 10.08 -6.87
CA LEU A 276 1.10 9.18 -6.91
C LEU A 276 0.24 9.36 -8.18
N ILE A 277 0.62 10.31 -9.05
CA ILE A 277 -0.20 10.74 -10.18
C ILE A 277 -0.48 9.62 -11.17
N GLU A 278 0.50 8.76 -11.48
CA GLU A 278 0.33 7.68 -12.46
C GLU A 278 -0.65 6.62 -11.96
N GLY A 279 -0.55 6.23 -10.67
CA GLY A 279 -1.50 5.32 -10.03
C GLY A 279 -2.91 5.92 -9.96
N CYS A 280 -3.03 7.20 -9.58
CA CYS A 280 -4.33 7.87 -9.57
C CYS A 280 -4.98 7.93 -10.97
N VAL A 281 -4.19 8.27 -12.00
CA VAL A 281 -4.70 8.35 -13.37
C VAL A 281 -5.12 6.96 -13.85
N PHE A 282 -4.35 5.93 -13.50
CA PHE A 282 -4.70 4.54 -13.78
C PHE A 282 -6.03 4.17 -13.13
N ASP A 283 -6.18 4.40 -11.83
CA ASP A 283 -7.41 4.12 -11.07
C ASP A 283 -8.61 4.84 -11.70
N VAL A 284 -8.53 6.15 -11.88
CA VAL A 284 -9.64 6.97 -12.38
C VAL A 284 -10.04 6.55 -13.79
N ALA A 285 -9.07 6.32 -14.67
CA ALA A 285 -9.34 6.00 -16.07
C ALA A 285 -9.91 4.59 -16.25
N PHE A 286 -9.39 3.58 -15.54
CA PHE A 286 -9.84 2.19 -15.71
C PHE A 286 -11.03 1.82 -14.83
N SER A 287 -11.25 2.52 -13.71
CA SER A 287 -12.46 2.31 -12.89
C SER A 287 -13.63 3.21 -13.29
N GLY A 288 -13.37 4.35 -13.94
CA GLY A 288 -14.36 5.40 -14.21
C GLY A 288 -14.84 6.15 -12.95
N SER A 289 -14.15 6.01 -11.82
CA SER A 289 -14.56 6.60 -10.53
C SER A 289 -13.59 7.69 -10.05
N ASN A 290 -14.08 8.93 -10.00
CA ASN A 290 -13.35 10.06 -9.41
C ASN A 290 -13.10 9.89 -7.90
N GLY A 291 -13.78 8.93 -7.26
CA GLY A 291 -13.55 8.62 -5.85
C GLY A 291 -12.11 8.18 -5.56
N PHE A 292 -11.45 7.53 -6.53
CA PHE A 292 -10.05 7.11 -6.39
C PHE A 292 -9.07 8.27 -6.37
N ALA A 293 -9.37 9.38 -7.05
CA ALA A 293 -8.54 10.58 -6.94
C ALA A 293 -8.55 11.17 -5.53
N ARG A 294 -9.69 11.10 -4.83
CA ARG A 294 -9.79 11.56 -3.44
C ARG A 294 -9.00 10.67 -2.48
N THR A 295 -8.96 9.36 -2.72
CA THR A 295 -8.23 8.44 -1.86
C THR A 295 -6.73 8.48 -2.12
N ALA A 296 -6.32 8.58 -3.39
CA ALA A 296 -4.92 8.81 -3.76
C ALA A 296 -4.36 10.10 -3.11
N ALA A 297 -5.14 11.18 -3.04
CA ALA A 297 -4.74 12.42 -2.37
C ALA A 297 -4.57 12.28 -0.83
N GLN A 298 -5.07 11.19 -0.25
CA GLN A 298 -5.00 10.91 1.17
C GLN A 298 -3.90 9.93 1.57
N VAL A 299 -3.25 9.27 0.60
CA VAL A 299 -2.19 8.28 0.86
C VAL A 299 -1.04 8.89 1.66
N SER A 300 -0.67 10.13 1.36
CA SER A 300 0.41 10.86 2.06
C SER A 300 0.00 11.43 3.42
N GLN A 301 -1.30 11.47 3.76
CA GLN A 301 -1.80 11.92 5.08
C GLN A 301 -1.54 10.91 6.21
N THR A 302 -0.92 9.77 5.90
CA THR A 302 -0.54 8.77 6.90
C THR A 302 0.40 9.35 7.94
N LEU A 303 1.31 10.25 7.57
CA LEU A 303 2.23 10.89 8.50
C LEU A 303 1.49 11.87 9.44
N ASP A 304 0.54 12.64 8.91
CA ASP A 304 -0.32 13.53 9.72
C ASP A 304 -1.08 12.72 10.78
N LEU A 305 -1.61 11.54 10.42
CA LEU A 305 -2.27 10.64 11.36
C LEU A 305 -1.33 10.19 12.49
N LEU A 306 -0.06 9.88 12.17
CA LEU A 306 0.91 9.50 13.19
C LEU A 306 1.18 10.69 14.14
N GLU A 307 1.41 11.89 13.61
CA GLU A 307 1.61 13.11 14.40
C GLU A 307 0.38 13.40 15.30
N GLU A 308 -0.84 13.32 14.76
CA GLU A 308 -2.10 13.49 15.52
C GLU A 308 -2.25 12.48 16.67
N LEU A 309 -1.73 11.27 16.48
CA LEU A 309 -1.71 10.22 17.50
C LEU A 309 -0.60 10.40 18.54
N GLY A 310 0.23 11.44 18.40
CA GLY A 310 1.42 11.65 19.22
C GLY A 310 2.53 10.63 18.95
N ILE A 311 2.46 9.95 17.81
CA ILE A 311 3.50 9.05 17.32
C ILE A 311 4.43 9.90 16.47
N SER A 312 5.68 10.05 16.88
CA SER A 312 6.68 10.83 16.13
C SER A 312 6.65 10.45 14.65
N ASN A 313 6.58 11.46 13.79
CA ASN A 313 6.58 11.25 12.35
C ASN A 313 7.84 10.49 11.97
N PRO A 314 7.69 9.25 11.48
CA PRO A 314 8.82 8.36 11.26
C PRO A 314 9.74 8.84 10.12
N LEU A 315 9.33 9.81 9.30
CA LEU A 315 10.05 10.28 8.11
C LEU A 315 10.54 11.74 8.20
N ASP A 316 10.39 12.43 9.34
CA ASP A 316 10.76 13.85 9.50
C ASP A 316 12.22 14.17 9.13
N ASP A 317 13.14 13.20 9.25
CA ASP A 317 14.57 13.37 8.97
C ASP A 317 15.01 13.02 7.53
N LEU A 318 14.09 12.53 6.69
CA LEU A 318 14.42 12.01 5.35
C LEU A 318 13.99 12.93 4.20
N VAL A 319 13.06 13.84 4.45
CA VAL A 319 12.63 14.83 3.46
C VAL A 319 12.67 16.20 4.12
N PRO A 320 13.61 17.10 3.76
CA PRO A 320 13.44 18.50 4.06
C PRO A 320 12.15 18.91 3.35
N ASN A 321 11.04 19.02 4.07
CA ASN A 321 9.79 19.52 3.51
C ASN A 321 10.01 21.01 3.23
N PRO A 322 10.23 21.42 1.96
CA PRO A 322 10.58 22.80 1.65
C PRO A 322 9.42 23.75 1.95
N VAL A 323 8.20 23.24 2.13
CA VAL A 323 7.02 24.04 2.47
C VAL A 323 6.93 24.32 3.96
N ARG A 324 7.22 23.33 4.83
CA ARG A 324 7.21 23.49 6.31
C ARG A 324 8.29 24.49 6.74
N ASP A 325 9.48 24.38 6.16
CA ASP A 325 10.63 25.27 6.41
C ASP A 325 10.41 26.71 5.92
N VAL A 326 9.61 26.90 4.86
CA VAL A 326 9.28 28.24 4.35
C VAL A 326 8.23 28.90 5.24
N ILE A 327 7.24 28.16 5.74
CA ILE A 327 6.21 28.70 6.65
C ILE A 327 6.84 29.13 7.99
N GLU A 328 7.78 28.36 8.53
CA GLU A 328 8.48 28.70 9.78
C GLU A 328 9.47 29.87 9.65
N ARG A 329 9.96 30.16 8.43
CA ARG A 329 10.89 31.27 8.16
C ARG A 329 10.21 32.55 7.68
N LEU A 330 8.89 32.58 7.53
CA LEU A 330 8.18 33.81 7.22
C LEU A 330 8.19 34.74 8.45
N PRO A 331 8.61 36.01 8.32
CA PRO A 331 8.52 36.95 9.42
C PRO A 331 7.06 37.13 9.83
N ARG A 332 6.75 36.88 11.12
CA ARG A 332 5.40 37.09 11.66
C ARG A 332 4.98 38.53 11.43
N ILE A 333 3.96 38.73 10.61
CA ILE A 333 3.34 40.04 10.39
C ILE A 333 2.33 40.24 11.53
N PRO A 334 2.51 41.25 12.40
CA PRO A 334 1.57 41.49 13.49
C PRO A 334 0.16 41.79 12.95
N GLY A 335 -0.82 40.93 13.27
CA GLY A 335 -2.24 41.16 12.98
C GLY A 335 -2.93 40.24 11.97
N LEU A 336 -2.27 39.17 11.47
CA LEU A 336 -2.92 38.14 10.65
C LEU A 336 -2.95 36.78 11.38
N PRO A 337 -4.05 36.01 11.29
CA PRO A 337 -4.16 34.72 11.95
C PRO A 337 -3.61 33.59 11.07
N PHE A 338 -2.29 33.56 10.87
CA PHE A 338 -1.54 32.36 10.50
C PHE A 338 -0.17 32.43 11.17
#